data_AF-A0A9P6PIM6-F1
#
_entry.id   AF-A0A9P6PIM6-F1
#
_cell.length_a   1.000
_cell.length_b   1.000
_cell.length_c   1.000
_cell.angle_alpha   90.00
_cell.angle_beta   90.00
_cell.angle_gamma   90.00
#
_symmetry.space_group_name_H-M   'P 1'
#
loop_
_entity.id
_entity.type
_entity.pdbx_description
1 polymer ?
#
loop_
_entity_poly.entity_id
_entity_poly.type
_entity_poly.pdbx_seq_one_letter_code
_entity_poly.pdbx_strand_id
1 'polypeptide(L)'
;MTTDATTPPSHRSHTLSTLDFQGASSAAAANVMRTELNRLIAQVKGEGDRKLFQNEMGNFFLLFNRWLAEKSKGTKIDWDKVKSPPEDQIVLYSNIPK
;
A
#
# COMPACT_ATOMS: atom_id res chain seq x y z
N MET A 1 44.54 38.93 16.11
CA MET A 1 44.26 37.89 15.09
C MET A 1 43.94 36.60 15.84
N THR A 2 42.65 36.32 16.04
CA THR A 2 42.14 35.11 16.67
C THR A 2 41.25 34.41 15.66
N THR A 3 41.66 33.21 15.25
CA THR A 3 40.96 32.39 14.24
C THR A 3 39.77 31.69 14.89
N ASP A 4 38.56 32.07 14.47
CA ASP A 4 37.33 31.42 14.89
C ASP A 4 37.09 30.16 14.04
N ALA A 5 37.09 28.99 14.69
CA ALA A 5 36.91 27.71 14.05
C ALA A 5 35.42 27.45 13.81
N THR A 6 35.00 27.55 12.55
CA THR A 6 33.63 27.23 12.12
C THR A 6 33.41 25.72 12.13
N THR A 7 32.69 25.21 13.15
CA THR A 7 32.18 23.83 13.20
C THR A 7 31.13 23.63 12.11
N PRO A 8 31.22 22.59 11.25
CA PRO A 8 30.23 22.36 10.21
C PRO A 8 28.89 21.88 10.83
N PRO A 9 27.74 22.23 10.24
CA PRO A 9 26.45 21.80 10.74
C PRO A 9 26.34 20.27 10.69
N SER A 10 26.07 19.68 11.86
CA SER A 10 25.78 18.26 12.02
C SER A 10 24.55 17.89 11.18
N HIS A 11 24.79 17.17 10.09
CA HIS A 11 23.76 16.60 9.23
C HIS A 11 23.09 15.43 9.97
N ARG A 12 22.15 15.75 10.87
CA ARG A 12 21.36 14.73 11.57
C ARG A 12 20.63 13.91 10.52
N SER A 13 20.88 12.60 10.52
CA SER A 13 20.21 11.61 9.69
C SER A 13 18.73 11.55 10.07
N HIS A 14 17.91 12.43 9.51
CA HIS A 14 16.46 12.51 9.69
C HIS A 14 15.69 11.35 9.03
N THR A 15 16.39 10.37 8.48
CA THR A 15 15.82 9.30 7.66
C THR A 15 15.10 8.24 8.49
N LEU A 16 15.67 7.83 9.64
CA LEU A 16 15.08 6.77 10.48
C LEU A 16 13.77 7.21 11.15
N SER A 17 13.76 8.40 11.77
CA SER A 17 12.59 8.97 12.42
C SER A 17 11.41 9.23 11.48
N THR A 18 11.70 9.53 10.21
CA THR A 18 10.65 9.78 9.20
C THR A 18 9.98 8.47 8.75
N LEU A 19 10.75 7.39 8.62
CA LEU A 19 10.23 6.05 8.27
C LEU A 19 9.36 5.49 9.40
N ASP A 20 9.81 5.61 10.65
CA ASP A 20 9.06 5.18 11.83
C ASP A 20 7.73 5.94 11.96
N PHE A 21 7.74 7.26 11.71
CA PHE A 21 6.53 8.08 11.73
C PHE A 21 5.53 7.66 10.64
N GLN A 22 6.00 7.41 9.41
CA GLN A 22 5.12 6.95 8.32
C GLN A 22 4.52 5.58 8.62
N GLY A 23 5.31 4.65 9.17
CA GLY A 23 4.82 3.34 9.61
C GLY A 23 3.75 3.46 10.71
N ALA A 24 4.01 4.29 11.74
CA ALA A 24 3.07 4.53 12.84
C ALA A 24 1.76 5.17 12.36
N SER A 25 1.84 6.16 11.46
CA SER A 25 0.66 6.82 10.87
C SER A 25 -0.20 5.84 10.05
N SER A 26 0.44 4.94 9.28
CA SER A 26 -0.24 3.93 8.48
C SER A 26 -0.91 2.87 9.36
N ALA A 27 -0.24 2.43 10.43
CA ALA A 27 -0.79 1.51 11.41
C ALA A 27 -2.01 2.11 12.14
N ALA A 28 -1.94 3.40 12.52
CA ALA A 28 -3.07 4.10 13.11
C ALA A 28 -4.27 4.17 12.15
N ALA A 29 -4.04 4.52 10.89
CA ALA A 29 -5.09 4.55 9.86
C ALA A 29 -5.72 3.17 9.63
N ALA A 30 -4.92 2.10 9.58
CA ALA A 30 -5.40 0.73 9.45
C ALA A 30 -6.29 0.30 10.63
N ASN A 31 -5.92 0.68 11.87
CA ASN A 31 -6.72 0.37 13.05
C ASN A 31 -8.08 1.07 13.04
N VAL A 32 -8.11 2.36 12.67
CA VAL A 32 -9.37 3.12 12.53
C VAL A 32 -10.26 2.47 11.46
N MET A 33 -9.70 2.14 10.30
CA MET A 33 -10.44 1.48 9.22
C MET A 33 -11.05 0.15 9.68
N ARG A 34 -10.28 -0.69 10.37
CA ARG A 34 -10.78 -1.98 10.89
C ARG A 34 -11.96 -1.80 11.84
N THR A 35 -11.89 -0.80 12.72
CA THR A 35 -12.99 -0.48 13.65
C THR A 35 -14.25 -0.07 12.90
N GLU A 36 -14.14 0.81 11.90
CA GLU A 36 -15.30 1.24 11.11
C GLU A 36 -15.89 0.10 10.27
N LEU A 37 -15.07 -0.76 9.69
CA LEU A 37 -15.56 -1.94 8.96
C LEU A 37 -16.32 -2.90 9.88
N ASN A 38 -15.83 -3.14 11.10
CA ASN A 38 -16.54 -3.93 12.09
C ASN A 38 -17.88 -3.31 12.47
N ARG A 39 -17.94 -1.97 12.57
CA ARG A 39 -19.18 -1.24 12.82
C ARG A 39 -20.18 -1.42 11.67
N LEU A 40 -19.73 -1.39 10.42
CA LEU A 40 -20.58 -1.65 9.25
C LEU A 40 -21.10 -3.10 9.24
N ILE A 41 -20.25 -4.07 9.53
CA ILE A 41 -20.64 -5.49 9.62
C ILE A 41 -21.73 -5.70 10.69
N ALA A 42 -21.64 -4.99 11.82
CA ALA A 42 -22.62 -5.09 12.90
C ALA A 42 -24.01 -4.53 12.53
N GLN A 43 -24.10 -3.68 11.49
CA GLN A 43 -25.37 -3.10 11.04
C GLN A 43 -26.12 -3.99 10.05
N VAL A 44 -25.47 -5.02 9.51
CA VAL A 44 -26.09 -5.95 8.55
C VAL A 44 -27.06 -6.88 9.27
N LYS A 45 -28.30 -6.91 8.79
CA LYS A 45 -29.35 -7.83 9.26
C LYS A 45 -29.22 -9.17 8.55
N GLY A 46 -29.54 -10.25 9.25
CA GLY A 46 -29.44 -11.61 8.71
C GLY A 46 -28.03 -12.18 8.82
N GLU A 47 -27.92 -13.40 9.32
CA GLU A 47 -26.62 -14.02 9.56
C GLU A 47 -25.88 -14.38 8.27
N GLY A 48 -26.62 -14.83 7.24
CA GLY A 48 -26.05 -15.16 5.93
C GLY A 48 -25.41 -13.94 5.25
N ASP A 49 -26.17 -12.86 5.12
CA ASP A 49 -25.71 -11.62 4.49
C ASP A 49 -24.57 -10.97 5.28
N ARG A 50 -24.63 -11.02 6.61
CA ARG A 50 -23.54 -10.52 7.47
C ARG A 50 -22.24 -11.29 7.25
N LYS A 51 -22.28 -12.61 7.05
CA LYS A 51 -21.08 -13.42 6.77
C LYS A 51 -20.47 -13.09 5.40
N LEU A 52 -21.31 -12.90 4.37
CA LEU A 52 -20.85 -12.48 3.05
C LEU A 52 -20.21 -11.10 3.11
N PHE A 53 -20.89 -10.13 3.72
CA PHE A 53 -20.39 -8.78 3.88
C PHE A 53 -19.11 -8.72 4.73
N GLN A 54 -19.00 -9.52 5.79
CA GLN A 54 -17.77 -9.64 6.57
C GLN A 54 -16.57 -10.10 5.71
N ASN A 55 -16.79 -11.03 4.78
CA ASN A 55 -15.76 -11.46 3.84
C ASN A 55 -15.36 -10.33 2.90
N GLU A 56 -16.33 -9.61 2.33
CA GLU A 56 -16.08 -8.45 1.46
C GLU A 56 -15.30 -7.34 2.18
N MET A 57 -15.68 -7.00 3.41
CA MET A 57 -14.97 -6.01 4.22
C MET A 57 -13.55 -6.47 4.59
N GLY A 58 -13.35 -7.78 4.81
CA GLY A 58 -12.03 -8.37 4.97
C GLY A 58 -11.16 -8.22 3.72
N ASN A 59 -11.71 -8.51 2.54
CA ASN A 59 -11.02 -8.33 1.26
C ASN A 59 -10.68 -6.86 0.98
N PHE A 60 -11.61 -5.95 1.28
CA PHE A 60 -11.37 -4.52 1.20
C PHE A 60 -10.23 -4.09 2.14
N PHE A 61 -10.22 -4.58 3.38
CA PHE A 61 -9.17 -4.25 4.35
C PHE A 61 -7.78 -4.71 3.87
N LEU A 62 -7.68 -5.88 3.23
CA LEU A 62 -6.43 -6.34 2.60
C LEU A 62 -5.96 -5.36 1.51
N LEU A 63 -6.86 -4.92 0.64
CA LEU A 63 -6.54 -3.93 -0.40
C LEU A 63 -6.14 -2.57 0.18
N PHE A 64 -6.79 -2.13 1.25
CA PHE A 64 -6.49 -0.88 1.94
C PHE A 64 -5.09 -0.89 2.56
N ASN A 65 -4.71 -1.98 3.23
CA ASN A 65 -3.36 -2.13 3.78
C ASN A 65 -2.30 -2.17 2.67
N ARG A 66 -2.57 -2.89 1.58
CA ARG A 66 -1.69 -2.87 0.40
C ARG A 66 -1.56 -1.45 -0.15
N TRP A 67 -2.65 -0.69 -0.24
CA TRP A 67 -2.61 0.70 -0.70
C TRP A 67 -1.77 1.59 0.22
N LEU A 68 -1.90 1.48 1.54
CA LEU A 68 -1.04 2.22 2.49
C LEU A 68 0.45 1.91 2.27
N ALA A 69 0.78 0.62 2.10
CA ALA A 69 2.15 0.16 1.86
C ALA A 69 2.71 0.62 0.50
N GLU A 70 1.91 0.61 -0.56
CA GLU A 70 2.36 1.06 -1.88
C GLU A 70 2.41 2.59 -1.97
N LYS A 71 1.50 3.30 -1.28
CA LYS A 71 1.51 4.76 -1.20
C LYS A 71 2.79 5.29 -0.53
N SER A 72 3.28 4.62 0.53
CA SER A 72 4.53 5.04 1.20
C SER A 72 5.76 4.79 0.33
N LYS A 73 5.79 3.70 -0.45
CA LYS A 73 6.87 3.42 -1.41
C LYS A 73 6.87 4.40 -2.58
N GLY A 74 5.69 4.86 -3.01
CA GLY A 74 5.56 5.78 -4.14
C GLY A 74 6.01 5.18 -5.47
N THR A 75 6.08 3.85 -5.57
CA THR A 75 6.55 3.13 -6.75
C THR A 75 5.67 3.48 -7.95
N LYS A 76 6.29 4.06 -8.98
CA LYS A 76 5.65 4.29 -10.28
C LYS A 76 6.06 3.22 -11.26
N ILE A 77 5.27 3.03 -12.31
CA ILE A 77 5.65 2.19 -13.43
C ILE A 77 6.91 2.78 -14.06
N ASP A 78 7.94 1.95 -14.15
CA ASP A 78 9.17 2.25 -14.87
C ASP A 78 8.97 1.88 -16.35
N TRP A 79 8.68 2.88 -17.18
CA TRP A 79 8.35 2.69 -18.58
C TRP A 79 9.51 2.09 -19.40
N ASP A 80 10.76 2.30 -18.98
CA ASP A 80 11.93 1.76 -19.68
C ASP A 80 12.04 0.24 -19.53
N LYS A 81 11.38 -0.34 -18.52
CA LYS A 81 11.29 -1.79 -18.30
C LYS A 81 10.10 -2.44 -19.00
N VAL A 82 9.17 -1.66 -19.53
CA VAL A 82 8.00 -2.19 -20.23
C VAL A 82 8.42 -2.57 -21.65
N LYS A 83 8.33 -3.86 -21.98
CA LYS A 83 8.64 -4.40 -23.31
C LYS A 83 7.42 -5.10 -23.89
N SER A 84 7.34 -5.12 -25.22
CA SER A 84 6.34 -5.95 -25.89
C SER A 84 6.53 -7.42 -25.50
N PRO A 85 5.43 -8.14 -25.24
CA PRO A 85 5.51 -9.57 -24.96
C PRO A 85 6.07 -10.33 -26.17
N PRO A 86 6.84 -11.42 -25.94
CA PRO A 86 7.31 -12.29 -27.01
C PRO A 86 6.14 -13.08 -27.64
N GLU A 87 6.36 -13.57 -28.86
CA GLU A 87 5.32 -14.22 -29.69
C GLU A 87 4.71 -15.47 -29.04
N ASP A 88 5.42 -16.12 -28.13
CA ASP A 88 4.97 -17.29 -27.38
C ASP A 88 4.10 -16.95 -26.16
N GLN A 89 4.11 -15.70 -25.68
CA GLN A 89 3.34 -15.29 -24.51
C GLN A 89 1.88 -14.93 -24.85
N ILE A 90 1.60 -14.56 -26.10
CA ILE A 90 0.25 -14.23 -26.58
C ILE A 90 -0.13 -15.14 -27.74
N VAL A 91 -1.07 -16.05 -27.49
CA VAL A 91 -1.64 -16.91 -28.55
C VAL A 91 -2.61 -16.10 -29.40
N LEU A 92 -2.35 -16.06 -30.70
CA LEU A 92 -3.28 -15.47 -31.66
C LEU A 92 -4.60 -16.26 -31.68
N TYR A 93 -5.73 -15.55 -31.73
CA TYR A 93 -7.06 -16.16 -31.79
C TYR A 93 -7.21 -17.20 -32.91
N SER A 94 -6.52 -17.02 -34.04
CA SER A 94 -6.50 -17.97 -35.17
C SER A 94 -5.92 -19.34 -34.83
N ASN A 95 -5.09 -19.41 -33.79
CA ASN A 95 -4.34 -20.60 -33.40
C ASN A 95 -5.00 -21.35 -32.23
N ILE A 96 -6.16 -20.88 -31.76
CA ILE A 96 -6.96 -21.53 -30.72
C ILE A 96 -7.76 -22.68 -31.36
N PRO A 97 -7.62 -23.93 -30.90
CA PRO A 97 -8.43 -25.06 -31.39
C PRO A 97 -9.93 -24.81 -31.21
N LYS A 98 -10.74 -25.32 -32.13
CA LYS A 98 -12.21 -25.29 -32.02
C LYS A 98 -12.73 -26.35 -31.06
#